data_AF-A0A975HY39-F1
#
_entry.id   AF-A0A975HY39-F1
#
_cell.length_a   1.000
_cell.length_b   1.000
_cell.length_c   1.000
_cell.angle_alpha   90.00
_cell.angle_beta   90.00
_cell.angle_gamma   90.00
#
_symmetry.space_group_name_H-M   'P 1'
#
loop_
_entity.id
_entity.type
_entity.pdbx_description
1 polymer ?
#
loop_
_entity_poly.entity_id
_entity_poly.type
_entity_poly.pdbx_seq_one_letter_code
_entity_poly.pdbx_strand_id
1 'polypeptide(L)'
;MTIWSELTSRDKPEGLPEAIHRQISPGVVRYVFIHDDLEVDDPAVDSTGRFFVSPREYGFTIRGFKGGKTAWARDFANGTMLVVNTEGMSHVLSPKVPARILFVGHDGAVLQDTGSVQRLAERIPDLATVRLTINATFDMHGESPEVARTLLMRMVDRALLAGPRDGETEATIVDHMFESSAVVEVERRRATDTDFSQLLDI
;
A
#
# COMPACT_ATOMS: atom_id res chain seq x y z
N MET A 1 -30.60 4.89 -6.72
CA MET A 1 -30.01 3.67 -7.30
C MET A 1 -29.70 3.94 -8.77
N THR A 2 -28.44 3.84 -9.17
CA THR A 2 -28.05 4.03 -10.57
C THR A 2 -28.13 2.70 -11.31
N ILE A 3 -29.05 2.59 -12.25
CA ILE A 3 -29.26 1.38 -13.06
C ILE A 3 -28.29 1.44 -14.24
N TRP A 4 -27.21 0.66 -14.20
CA TRP A 4 -26.20 0.57 -15.27
C TRP A 4 -26.54 -0.47 -16.34
N SER A 5 -27.66 -1.20 -16.16
CA SER A 5 -28.19 -2.17 -17.14
C SER A 5 -28.71 -1.53 -18.43
N GLU A 6 -28.58 -0.22 -18.58
CA GLU A 6 -28.91 0.54 -19.80
C GLU A 6 -27.78 0.54 -20.83
N LEU A 7 -26.66 -0.15 -20.54
CA LEU A 7 -25.66 -0.54 -21.53
C LEU A 7 -26.33 -1.43 -22.58
N THR A 8 -26.81 -0.84 -23.66
CA THR A 8 -27.29 -1.60 -24.82
C THR A 8 -26.20 -2.55 -25.27
N SER A 9 -26.53 -3.85 -25.31
CA SER A 9 -25.72 -4.85 -26.01
C SER A 9 -25.42 -4.33 -27.40
N ARG A 10 -24.14 -4.06 -27.67
CA ARG A 10 -23.63 -3.70 -28.99
C ARG A 10 -22.76 -4.83 -29.47
N ASP A 11 -22.69 -5.02 -30.78
CA ASP A 11 -21.72 -5.90 -31.41
C ASP A 11 -20.31 -5.53 -30.93
N LYS A 12 -19.69 -6.49 -30.25
CA LYS A 12 -18.31 -6.40 -29.79
C LYS A 12 -17.40 -6.98 -30.88
N PRO A 13 -16.20 -6.41 -31.08
CA PRO A 13 -15.18 -7.05 -31.90
C PRO A 13 -14.95 -8.50 -31.44
N GLU A 14 -14.80 -9.41 -32.40
CA GLU A 14 -14.39 -10.78 -32.10
C GLU A 14 -12.94 -10.82 -31.61
N GLY A 15 -12.61 -11.78 -30.74
CA GLY A 15 -11.25 -11.97 -30.23
C GLY A 15 -10.82 -11.04 -29.10
N LEU A 16 -11.76 -10.36 -28.43
CA LEU A 16 -11.44 -9.58 -27.22
C LEU A 16 -11.01 -10.50 -26.07
N PRO A 17 -10.08 -10.06 -25.21
CA PRO A 17 -9.76 -10.79 -24.00
C PRO A 17 -10.96 -10.83 -23.05
N GLU A 18 -11.03 -11.88 -22.23
CA GLU A 18 -11.96 -11.96 -21.12
C GLU A 18 -11.42 -11.17 -19.92
N ALA A 19 -12.32 -10.50 -19.20
CA ALA A 19 -12.00 -10.04 -17.85
C ALA A 19 -12.01 -11.25 -16.91
N ILE A 20 -11.01 -11.35 -16.05
CA ILE A 20 -10.78 -12.47 -15.16
C ILE A 20 -11.48 -12.20 -13.83
N HIS A 21 -12.30 -13.14 -13.37
CA HIS A 21 -12.91 -13.06 -12.05
C HIS A 21 -11.89 -13.52 -10.99
N ARG A 22 -11.39 -12.60 -10.18
CA ARG A 22 -10.27 -12.81 -9.25
C ARG A 22 -10.66 -12.44 -7.82
N GLN A 23 -10.34 -13.31 -6.87
CA GLN A 23 -10.43 -12.97 -5.45
C GLN A 23 -9.19 -12.16 -5.04
N ILE A 24 -9.39 -10.90 -4.66
CA ILE A 24 -8.31 -9.98 -4.27
C ILE A 24 -8.01 -10.07 -2.77
N SER A 25 -9.06 -10.27 -1.97
CA SER A 25 -8.99 -10.47 -0.52
C SER A 25 -10.04 -11.49 -0.09
N PRO A 26 -9.97 -12.09 1.11
CA PRO A 26 -11.02 -12.96 1.63
C PRO A 26 -12.41 -12.28 1.54
N GLY A 27 -13.31 -12.86 0.74
CA GLY A 27 -14.67 -12.34 0.51
C GLY A 27 -14.78 -11.17 -0.46
N VAL A 28 -13.67 -10.68 -1.04
CA VAL A 28 -13.67 -9.59 -2.05
C VAL A 28 -13.24 -10.16 -3.39
N VAL A 29 -14.17 -10.14 -4.35
CA VAL A 29 -13.93 -10.60 -5.71
C VAL A 29 -14.07 -9.42 -6.67
N ARG A 30 -13.11 -9.29 -7.59
CA ARG A 30 -13.08 -8.26 -8.63
C ARG A 30 -12.86 -8.90 -10.00
N TYR A 31 -13.39 -8.26 -11.03
CA TYR A 31 -13.04 -8.47 -12.41
C TYR A 31 -11.79 -7.66 -12.72
N VAL A 32 -10.74 -8.36 -13.11
CA VAL A 32 -9.42 -7.81 -13.47
C VAL A 32 -9.13 -8.11 -14.93
N PHE A 33 -8.11 -7.48 -15.50
CA PHE A 33 -7.65 -7.80 -16.84
C PHE A 33 -6.13 -7.70 -16.93
N ILE A 34 -5.56 -8.35 -17.95
CA ILE A 34 -4.13 -8.22 -18.24
C ILE A 34 -3.91 -7.07 -19.23
N HIS A 35 -2.96 -6.21 -18.92
CA HIS A 35 -2.46 -5.17 -19.82
C HIS A 35 -0.93 -5.13 -19.69
N ASP A 36 -0.22 -5.33 -20.80
CA ASP A 36 1.24 -5.42 -20.84
C ASP A 36 1.82 -6.37 -19.77
N ASP A 37 1.27 -7.60 -19.73
CA ASP A 37 1.61 -8.67 -18.78
C ASP A 37 1.34 -8.38 -17.30
N LEU A 38 0.69 -7.26 -16.99
CA LEU A 38 0.32 -6.85 -15.64
C LEU A 38 -1.18 -7.02 -15.40
N GLU A 39 -1.53 -7.57 -14.24
CA GLU A 39 -2.92 -7.66 -13.79
C GLU A 39 -3.38 -6.30 -13.25
N VAL A 40 -4.48 -5.80 -13.80
CA VAL A 40 -5.07 -4.50 -13.46
C VAL A 40 -6.49 -4.71 -12.94
N ASP A 41 -6.74 -4.27 -11.71
CA ASP A 41 -8.07 -4.28 -11.09
C ASP A 41 -8.69 -2.87 -11.00
N ASP A 42 -7.86 -1.82 -10.87
CA ASP A 42 -8.26 -0.42 -10.93
C ASP A 42 -7.52 0.33 -12.07
N PRO A 43 -8.21 0.66 -13.17
CA PRO A 43 -7.62 1.40 -14.29
C PRO A 43 -7.34 2.89 -14.01
N ALA A 44 -7.67 3.41 -12.82
CA ALA A 44 -7.36 4.77 -12.40
C ALA A 44 -6.01 4.88 -11.68
N VAL A 45 -5.34 3.76 -11.40
CA VAL A 45 -4.01 3.70 -10.77
C VAL A 45 -3.02 2.96 -11.65
N ASP A 46 -1.74 3.29 -11.50
CA ASP A 46 -0.64 2.60 -12.19
C ASP A 46 -0.48 1.17 -11.65
N SER A 47 0.38 0.37 -12.29
CA SER A 47 0.65 -1.01 -11.88
C SER A 47 1.29 -1.14 -10.50
N THR A 48 1.86 -0.07 -9.95
CA THR A 48 2.35 -0.05 -8.56
C THR A 48 1.23 0.21 -7.54
N GLY A 49 0.04 0.63 -8.02
CA GLY A 49 -1.09 1.03 -7.20
C GLY A 49 -0.89 2.36 -6.46
N ARG A 50 0.13 3.15 -6.82
CA ARG A 50 0.54 4.36 -6.07
C ARG A 50 0.19 5.65 -6.78
N PHE A 51 0.25 5.65 -8.10
CA PHE A 51 0.11 6.85 -8.90
C PHE A 51 -1.21 6.82 -9.66
N PHE A 52 -1.91 7.94 -9.62
CA PHE A 52 -3.10 8.14 -10.42
C PHE A 52 -2.72 8.26 -11.90
N VAL A 53 -3.38 7.49 -12.75
CA VAL A 53 -3.15 7.47 -14.21
C VAL A 53 -4.45 7.59 -14.98
N SER A 54 -4.37 7.89 -16.27
CA SER A 54 -5.56 7.93 -17.10
C SER A 54 -5.98 6.51 -17.48
N PRO A 55 -7.26 6.11 -17.33
CA PRO A 55 -7.75 4.83 -17.85
C PRO A 55 -7.49 4.62 -19.35
N ARG A 56 -7.24 5.71 -20.10
CA ARG A 56 -6.83 5.65 -21.49
C ARG A 56 -5.54 4.86 -21.70
N GLU A 57 -4.62 4.88 -20.74
CA GLU A 57 -3.37 4.11 -20.79
C GLU A 57 -3.67 2.62 -20.90
N TYR A 58 -4.72 2.16 -20.21
CA TYR A 58 -5.23 0.79 -20.28
C TYR A 58 -6.25 0.56 -21.41
N GLY A 59 -6.30 1.43 -22.42
CA GLY A 59 -7.18 1.27 -23.58
C GLY A 59 -8.66 1.61 -23.33
N PHE A 60 -8.99 2.34 -22.26
CA PHE A 60 -10.36 2.82 -22.05
C PHE A 60 -10.67 4.03 -22.93
N THR A 61 -11.94 4.16 -23.30
CA THR A 61 -12.46 5.29 -24.08
C THR A 61 -13.63 5.94 -23.35
N ILE A 62 -13.77 7.26 -23.46
CA ILE A 62 -14.91 7.96 -22.85
C ILE A 62 -16.17 7.66 -23.65
N ARG A 63 -17.24 7.27 -22.97
CA ARG A 63 -18.55 7.01 -23.54
C ARG A 63 -19.63 7.79 -22.79
N GLY A 64 -20.60 8.30 -23.53
CA GLY A 64 -21.81 8.91 -23.01
C GLY A 64 -22.93 7.88 -22.85
N PHE A 65 -23.71 8.02 -21.80
CA PHE A 65 -24.86 7.18 -21.46
C PHE A 65 -26.11 8.04 -21.25
N LYS A 66 -27.27 7.38 -21.16
CA LYS A 66 -28.54 8.06 -20.88
C LYS A 66 -28.46 8.90 -19.61
N GLY A 67 -29.20 10.01 -19.60
CA GLY A 67 -29.22 10.96 -18.48
C GLY A 67 -27.96 11.83 -18.38
N GLY A 68 -27.19 11.97 -19.47
CA GLY A 68 -26.00 12.84 -19.51
C GLY A 68 -24.78 12.27 -18.78
N LYS A 69 -24.83 11.00 -18.38
CA LYS A 69 -23.72 10.34 -17.68
C LYS A 69 -22.60 10.04 -18.64
N THR A 70 -21.37 10.03 -18.13
CA THR A 70 -20.20 9.63 -18.90
C THR A 70 -19.34 8.66 -18.10
N ALA A 71 -18.67 7.73 -18.77
CA ALA A 71 -17.71 6.82 -18.14
C ALA A 71 -16.54 6.56 -19.07
N TRP A 72 -15.40 6.19 -18.50
CA TRP A 72 -14.40 5.42 -19.22
C TRP A 72 -14.94 4.01 -19.43
N ALA A 73 -14.80 3.46 -20.62
CA ALA A 73 -15.32 2.15 -20.97
C ALA A 73 -14.32 1.36 -21.80
N ARG A 74 -14.19 0.08 -21.47
CA ARG A 74 -13.46 -0.92 -22.24
C ARG A 74 -14.28 -2.20 -22.34
N ASP A 75 -14.40 -2.73 -23.54
CA ASP A 75 -15.15 -3.95 -23.80
C ASP A 75 -14.23 -5.17 -23.64
N PHE A 76 -14.81 -6.22 -23.08
CA PHE A 76 -14.23 -7.56 -22.92
C PHE A 76 -15.17 -8.59 -23.55
N ALA A 77 -14.68 -9.79 -23.85
CA ALA A 77 -15.52 -10.84 -24.41
C ALA A 77 -16.74 -11.15 -23.51
N ASN A 78 -16.53 -11.21 -22.19
CA ASN A 78 -17.56 -11.55 -21.20
C ASN A 78 -18.35 -10.35 -20.64
N GLY A 79 -17.99 -9.11 -20.99
CA GLY A 79 -18.65 -7.94 -20.41
C GLY A 79 -18.05 -6.60 -20.86
N THR A 80 -18.39 -5.53 -20.17
CA THR A 80 -17.82 -4.20 -20.36
C THR A 80 -17.44 -3.65 -18.99
N MET A 81 -16.19 -3.22 -18.86
CA MET A 81 -15.73 -2.53 -17.65
C MET A 81 -15.95 -1.03 -17.82
N LEU A 82 -16.52 -0.40 -16.80
CA LEU A 82 -16.70 1.04 -16.73
C LEU A 82 -15.92 1.61 -15.55
N VAL A 83 -15.30 2.77 -15.74
CA VAL A 83 -14.67 3.55 -14.68
C VAL A 83 -15.30 4.94 -14.65
N VAL A 84 -15.82 5.30 -13.48
CA VAL A 84 -16.53 6.55 -13.22
C VAL A 84 -16.04 7.18 -11.92
N ASN A 85 -16.37 8.44 -11.71
CA ASN A 85 -16.18 9.11 -10.43
C ASN A 85 -16.97 8.38 -9.32
N THR A 86 -16.65 8.69 -8.07
CA THR A 86 -17.28 8.05 -6.91
C THR A 86 -18.81 8.13 -6.91
N GLU A 87 -19.37 9.22 -7.45
CA GLU A 87 -20.82 9.44 -7.58
C GLU A 87 -21.48 8.57 -8.67
N GLY A 88 -20.69 8.02 -9.60
CA GLY A 88 -21.18 7.22 -10.71
C GLY A 88 -21.87 8.04 -11.80
N MET A 89 -21.41 9.28 -12.03
CA MET A 89 -22.04 10.21 -12.97
C MET A 89 -21.11 10.62 -14.12
N SER A 90 -19.80 10.63 -13.89
CA SER A 90 -18.83 11.22 -14.82
C SER A 90 -17.56 10.39 -14.99
N HIS A 91 -16.95 10.47 -16.18
CA HIS A 91 -15.61 9.95 -16.46
C HIS A 91 -14.49 10.81 -15.84
N VAL A 92 -14.82 11.98 -15.28
CA VAL A 92 -13.83 12.86 -14.64
C VAL A 92 -13.42 12.25 -13.29
N LEU A 93 -12.19 11.74 -13.24
CA LEU A 93 -11.61 11.14 -12.04
C LEU A 93 -10.72 12.15 -11.31
N SER A 94 -10.44 11.88 -10.04
CA SER A 94 -9.59 12.73 -9.20
C SER A 94 -8.68 11.86 -8.34
N PRO A 95 -7.40 12.23 -8.15
CA PRO A 95 -6.50 11.48 -7.29
C PRO A 95 -6.90 11.53 -5.80
N LYS A 96 -7.81 12.43 -5.43
CA LYS A 96 -8.26 12.61 -4.03
C LYS A 96 -9.42 11.70 -3.64
N VAL A 97 -10.12 11.11 -4.60
CA VAL A 97 -11.30 10.28 -4.36
C VAL A 97 -11.21 9.01 -5.21
N PRO A 98 -11.58 7.85 -4.66
CA PRO A 98 -11.48 6.60 -5.41
C PRO A 98 -12.41 6.60 -6.62
N ALA A 99 -11.92 6.04 -7.72
CA ALA A 99 -12.77 5.72 -8.85
C ALA A 99 -13.75 4.60 -8.47
N ARG A 100 -14.92 4.63 -9.09
CA ARG A 100 -15.90 3.55 -9.00
C ARG A 100 -15.81 2.73 -10.28
N ILE A 101 -15.56 1.43 -10.10
CA ILE A 101 -15.33 0.48 -11.17
C ILE A 101 -16.54 -0.44 -11.23
N LEU A 102 -17.10 -0.57 -12.41
CA LEU A 102 -18.25 -1.41 -12.69
C LEU A 102 -17.83 -2.46 -13.70
N PHE A 103 -18.31 -3.69 -13.52
CA PHE A 103 -18.27 -4.69 -14.58
C PHE A 103 -19.70 -5.10 -14.91
N VAL A 104 -20.08 -4.91 -16.16
CA VAL A 104 -21.41 -5.23 -16.65
C VAL A 104 -21.29 -6.41 -17.61
N GLY A 105 -22.01 -7.49 -17.29
CA GLY A 105 -22.05 -8.70 -18.09
C GLY A 105 -22.64 -8.46 -19.47
N HIS A 106 -22.46 -9.43 -20.36
CA HIS A 106 -23.05 -9.42 -21.71
C HIS A 106 -24.59 -9.35 -21.69
N ASP A 107 -25.21 -9.84 -20.62
CA ASP A 107 -26.65 -9.81 -20.35
C ASP A 107 -27.13 -8.46 -19.78
N GLY A 108 -26.23 -7.50 -19.60
CA GLY A 108 -26.52 -6.21 -18.99
C GLY A 108 -26.59 -6.24 -17.46
N ALA A 109 -26.34 -7.39 -16.83
CA ALA A 109 -26.29 -7.49 -15.37
C ALA A 109 -25.04 -6.80 -14.82
N VAL A 110 -25.19 -6.06 -13.73
CA VAL A 110 -24.03 -5.49 -13.02
C VAL A 110 -23.42 -6.59 -12.16
N LEU A 111 -22.28 -7.12 -12.60
CA LEU A 111 -21.55 -8.21 -11.94
C LEU A 111 -20.53 -7.69 -10.92
N GLN A 112 -20.06 -6.45 -11.08
CA GLN A 112 -19.25 -5.74 -10.10
C GLN A 112 -19.68 -4.29 -10.02
N ASP A 113 -19.67 -3.76 -8.81
CA ASP A 113 -19.81 -2.34 -8.55
C ASP A 113 -19.09 -1.94 -7.26
N THR A 114 -17.88 -1.39 -7.39
CA THR A 114 -17.06 -1.00 -6.23
C THR A 114 -17.64 0.17 -5.43
N GLY A 115 -18.68 0.85 -5.94
CA GLY A 115 -19.40 1.89 -5.20
C GLY A 115 -20.60 1.38 -4.40
N SER A 116 -21.12 0.19 -4.75
CA SER A 116 -22.25 -0.45 -4.06
C SER A 116 -21.81 -1.52 -3.07
N VAL A 117 -20.59 -2.04 -3.21
CA VAL A 117 -19.97 -2.84 -2.16
C VAL A 117 -19.79 -1.93 -0.96
N GLN A 118 -20.64 -2.16 0.05
CA GLN A 118 -20.50 -1.61 1.38
C GLN A 118 -19.03 -1.79 1.75
N ARG A 119 -18.31 -0.68 1.85
CA ARG A 119 -16.96 -0.66 2.38
C ARG A 119 -17.03 -1.38 3.73
N LEU A 120 -16.59 -2.64 3.81
CA LEU A 120 -15.52 -2.88 4.77
C LEU A 120 -14.45 -1.93 4.28
N ALA A 121 -14.34 -0.80 4.97
CA ALA A 121 -13.31 0.17 4.67
C ALA A 121 -12.05 -0.65 4.45
N GLU A 122 -11.52 -0.66 3.23
CA GLU A 122 -10.09 -0.90 3.06
C GLU A 122 -9.50 0.06 4.08
N ARG A 123 -9.00 -0.53 5.17
CA ARG A 123 -8.45 0.22 6.28
C ARG A 123 -7.33 0.98 5.63
N ILE A 124 -7.55 2.26 5.33
CA ILE A 124 -6.46 3.18 5.01
C ILE A 124 -5.53 2.96 6.19
N PRO A 125 -4.36 2.33 6.00
CA PRO A 125 -3.54 1.97 7.13
C PRO A 125 -3.25 3.28 7.85
N ASP A 126 -3.64 3.33 9.12
CA ASP A 126 -3.36 4.49 9.96
C ASP A 126 -1.86 4.41 10.27
N LEU A 127 -1.07 4.91 9.32
CA LEU A 127 0.37 4.86 9.37
C LEU A 127 0.85 5.95 10.31
N ALA A 128 1.31 5.53 11.48
CA ALA A 128 2.05 6.38 12.39
C ALA A 128 3.55 6.12 12.22
N THR A 129 4.34 7.18 12.05
CA THR A 129 5.80 7.09 12.13
C THR A 129 6.21 7.20 13.59
N VAL A 130 6.84 6.17 14.13
CA VAL A 130 7.37 6.16 15.50
C VAL A 130 8.86 6.41 15.47
N ARG A 131 9.30 7.48 16.14
CA ARG A 131 10.73 7.80 16.31
C ARG A 131 11.21 7.30 17.65
N LEU A 132 12.23 6.42 17.64
CA LEU A 132 12.80 5.83 18.84
C LEU A 132 14.30 6.16 18.95
N THR A 133 14.71 6.64 20.13
CA THR A 133 16.13 6.84 20.48
C THR A 133 16.55 5.77 21.47
N ILE A 134 17.57 4.98 21.13
CA ILE A 134 18.07 3.88 21.97
C ILE A 134 19.47 4.21 22.45
N ASN A 135 19.67 4.15 23.77
CA ASN A 135 20.99 4.15 24.39
C ASN A 135 21.27 2.76 24.94
N ALA A 136 22.34 2.11 24.47
CA ALA A 136 22.78 0.82 24.97
C ALA A 136 24.25 0.91 25.35
N THR A 137 24.60 0.38 26.52
CA THR A 137 25.99 0.27 26.98
C THR A 137 26.45 -1.16 26.76
N PHE A 138 27.53 -1.33 26.01
CA PHE A 138 28.15 -2.64 25.77
C PHE A 138 29.36 -2.83 26.67
N ASP A 139 29.52 -4.03 27.20
CA ASP A 139 30.84 -4.48 27.64
C ASP A 139 31.62 -4.91 26.40
N MET A 140 32.70 -4.19 26.11
CA MET A 140 33.42 -4.33 24.85
C MET A 140 34.28 -5.59 24.80
N HIS A 141 34.71 -6.15 25.94
CA HIS A 141 35.59 -7.32 26.01
C HIS A 141 36.78 -7.33 25.02
N GLY A 142 37.30 -6.15 24.65
CA GLY A 142 38.40 -5.98 23.70
C GLY A 142 38.00 -5.71 22.24
N GLU A 143 36.70 -5.74 21.92
CA GLU A 143 36.14 -5.39 20.61
C GLU A 143 36.08 -3.88 20.38
N SER A 144 36.00 -3.47 19.11
CA SER A 144 35.90 -2.05 18.75
C SER A 144 34.48 -1.49 18.94
N PRO A 145 34.32 -0.20 19.31
CA PRO A 145 32.99 0.42 19.47
C PRO A 145 32.08 0.33 18.24
N GLU A 146 32.66 0.26 17.04
CA GLU A 146 31.94 0.07 15.78
C GLU A 146 31.28 -1.31 15.69
N VAL A 147 31.90 -2.34 16.29
CA VAL A 147 31.32 -3.69 16.39
C VAL A 147 30.06 -3.64 17.26
N ALA A 148 30.11 -2.96 18.41
CA ALA A 148 28.97 -2.78 19.30
C ALA A 148 27.81 -2.02 18.61
N ARG A 149 28.13 -0.94 17.88
CA ARG A 149 27.15 -0.20 17.06
C ARG A 149 26.48 -1.11 16.03
N THR A 150 27.27 -1.86 15.28
CA THR A 150 26.77 -2.77 14.24
C THR A 150 25.90 -3.88 14.85
N LEU A 151 26.32 -4.42 15.99
CA LEU A 151 25.57 -5.44 16.72
C LEU A 151 24.21 -4.92 17.19
N LEU A 152 24.18 -3.73 17.80
CA LEU A 152 22.94 -3.10 18.24
C LEU A 152 21.97 -2.86 17.08
N MET A 153 22.46 -2.33 15.97
CA MET A 153 21.64 -2.11 14.77
C MET A 153 21.03 -3.43 14.27
N ARG A 154 21.82 -4.50 14.21
CA ARG A 154 21.33 -5.83 13.80
C ARG A 154 20.31 -6.43 14.78
N MET A 155 20.50 -6.22 16.09
CA MET A 155 19.55 -6.69 17.10
C MET A 155 18.20 -5.99 16.96
N VAL A 156 18.21 -4.67 16.77
CA VAL A 156 17.00 -3.87 16.57
C VAL A 156 16.33 -4.26 15.25
N ASP A 157 17.09 -4.37 14.16
CA ASP A 157 16.60 -4.79 12.85
C ASP A 157 15.88 -6.14 12.91
N ARG A 158 16.51 -7.15 13.51
CA ARG A 158 15.90 -8.47 13.72
C ARG A 158 14.63 -8.40 14.57
N ALA A 159 14.62 -7.57 15.61
CA ALA A 159 13.45 -7.42 16.47
C ALA A 159 12.27 -6.76 15.73
N LEU A 160 12.54 -5.75 14.90
CA LEU A 160 11.53 -5.08 14.09
C LEU A 160 10.97 -6.03 13.01
N LEU A 161 11.84 -6.81 12.35
CA LEU A 161 11.43 -7.81 11.36
C LEU A 161 10.62 -8.97 11.94
N ALA A 162 10.90 -9.36 13.19
CA ALA A 162 10.14 -10.40 13.88
C ALA A 162 8.70 -9.95 14.19
N GLY A 163 8.46 -8.65 14.26
CA GLY A 163 7.15 -8.09 14.56
C GLY A 163 6.68 -8.34 15.99
N PRO A 164 5.47 -7.86 16.33
CA PRO A 164 4.83 -8.17 17.62
C PRO A 164 4.51 -9.66 17.73
N ARG A 165 4.44 -10.17 18.96
CA ARG A 165 4.09 -11.57 19.19
C ARG A 165 2.60 -11.80 18.91
N ASP A 166 2.27 -13.03 18.53
CA ASP A 166 0.89 -13.45 18.30
C ASP A 166 0.01 -13.11 19.52
N GLY A 167 -1.04 -12.32 19.27
CA GLY A 167 -2.02 -11.92 20.30
C GLY A 167 -1.72 -10.61 21.05
N GLU A 168 -0.60 -9.93 20.79
CA GLU A 168 -0.31 -8.63 21.41
C GLU A 168 -1.01 -7.46 20.70
N THR A 169 -1.00 -7.43 19.37
CA THR A 169 -1.63 -6.38 18.57
C THR A 169 -1.77 -6.81 17.10
N GLU A 170 -2.72 -6.20 16.40
CA GLU A 170 -2.87 -6.30 14.94
C GLU A 170 -2.01 -5.27 14.17
N ALA A 171 -1.32 -4.36 14.88
CA ALA A 171 -0.43 -3.39 14.27
C ALA A 171 0.81 -4.09 13.71
N THR A 172 1.19 -3.76 12.47
CA THR A 172 2.35 -4.35 11.80
C THR A 172 3.33 -3.26 11.38
N ILE A 173 4.62 -3.60 11.37
CA ILE A 173 5.66 -2.71 10.85
C ILE A 173 5.63 -2.84 9.33
N VAL A 174 5.43 -1.73 8.64
CA VAL A 174 5.37 -1.67 7.18
C VAL A 174 6.71 -1.30 6.56
N ASP A 175 7.49 -0.47 7.27
CA ASP A 175 8.82 -0.02 6.86
C ASP A 175 9.63 0.39 8.11
N HIS A 176 10.96 0.27 8.05
CA HIS A 176 11.86 0.78 9.08
C HIS A 176 13.20 1.23 8.49
N MET A 177 13.74 2.33 9.03
CA MET A 177 15.02 2.89 8.63
C MET A 177 15.75 3.45 9.86
N PHE A 178 17.07 3.36 9.88
CA PHE A 178 17.91 4.00 10.90
C PHE A 178 18.23 5.45 10.47
N GLU A 179 17.64 6.43 11.15
CA GLU A 179 17.90 7.86 10.87
C GLU A 179 19.30 8.32 11.30
N SER A 180 19.81 7.82 12.43
CA SER A 180 21.11 8.19 12.98
C SER A 180 21.62 7.09 13.91
N SER A 181 22.89 7.18 14.34
CA SER A 181 23.90 6.16 14.07
C SER A 181 25.25 6.54 14.67
N ALA A 182 25.35 6.83 15.98
CA ALA A 182 26.58 7.34 16.60
C ALA A 182 27.10 6.45 17.75
N VAL A 183 28.42 6.35 17.86
CA VAL A 183 29.10 5.85 19.06
C VAL A 183 29.37 7.06 19.95
N VAL A 184 28.95 6.99 21.21
CA VAL A 184 29.35 7.94 22.24
C VAL A 184 30.35 7.22 23.13
N GLU A 185 31.62 7.63 23.07
CA GLU A 185 32.60 7.15 24.04
C GLU A 185 32.21 7.66 25.42
N VAL A 186 31.92 6.74 26.34
CA VAL A 186 31.79 7.08 27.74
C VAL A 186 33.21 7.31 28.24
N GLU A 187 33.65 8.56 28.34
CA GLU A 187 34.82 8.93 29.12
C GLU A 187 34.61 8.43 30.55
N ARG A 188 35.17 7.26 30.86
CA ARG A 188 35.35 6.86 32.26
C ARG A 188 36.28 7.90 32.85
N ARG A 189 35.75 8.82 33.65
CA ARG A 189 36.53 9.58 34.62
C ARG A 189 37.43 8.56 35.33
N ARG A 190 38.74 8.61 35.05
CA ARG A 190 39.74 7.89 35.82
C ARG A 190 39.70 8.44 37.24
N ALA A 191 38.86 7.85 38.08
CA ALA A 191 38.93 8.04 39.52
C ALA A 191 40.08 7.18 40.06
N THR A 192 41.31 7.61 39.77
CA THR A 192 42.52 7.19 40.50
C THR A 192 43.49 8.36 40.46
N ASP A 193 43.11 9.45 41.12
CA ASP A 193 44.09 10.37 41.69
C ASP A 193 44.20 9.98 43.17
N THR A 194 44.84 8.83 43.40
CA THR A 194 45.33 8.52 44.74
C THR A 194 46.57 9.38 44.92
N ASP A 195 46.38 10.54 45.53
CA ASP A 195 47.46 11.44 45.91
C ASP A 195 48.28 10.78 47.03
N PHE A 196 49.41 10.18 46.66
CA PHE A 196 50.37 9.58 47.60
C PHE A 196 51.24 10.64 48.33
N SER A 197 50.98 11.94 48.12
CA SER A 197 51.73 13.01 48.77
C SER A 197 51.44 13.19 50.26
N GLN A 198 50.48 12.44 50.84
CA GLN A 198 50.11 12.54 52.27
C GLN A 198 50.62 11.38 53.15
N LEU A 199 51.50 10.50 52.65
CA LEU A 199 51.96 9.31 53.39
C LEU A 199 53.41 9.38 53.92
N LEU A 200 54.01 10.57 54.01
CA LEU A 200 55.35 10.78 54.58
C LEU A 200 55.39 11.94 55.59
N ASP A 201 54.44 11.96 56.52
CA ASP A 201 54.55 12.75 57.76
C ASP A 201 54.10 11.89 58.96
N ILE A 202 54.88 10.84 59.27
CA ILE A 202 55.03 10.25 60.62
C ILE A 202 56.48 9.82 60.81
#